data_AF-A0A8C9JTG5-F1
#
_entry.id   AF-A0A8C9JTG5-F1
#
_cell.length_a   1.000
_cell.length_b   1.000
_cell.length_c   1.000
_cell.angle_alpha   90.00
_cell.angle_beta   90.00
_cell.angle_gamma   90.00
#
_symmetry.space_group_name_H-M   'P 1'
#
loop_
_entity.id
_entity.type
_entity.pdbx_description
1 polymer ?
#
loop_
_entity_poly.entity_id
_entity_poly.type
_entity_poly.pdbx_seq_one_letter_code
_entity_poly.pdbx_strand_id
1 'polypeptide(L)'
;MAKEPVEDTDPSTLSFNVSDKYPIQDTGLPKAEECDPITLNDPTNSDAPHEGEENGFPDSTGEPLSDISRGESCKEDCTCSACSLRAPTISDLLNDQDLLDVIRIKLDPYHPTVKNWRNFASKWGMPYDELCFLEQRPQSPTLEFLLRNSQRPVGQLMELCRLYHRADVEKVLHRLSVFTHEIKLR
;
A
#
# COMPACT_ATOMS: atom_id res chain seq x y z
N MET A 1 -36.81 -60.01 3.70
CA MET A 1 -35.43 -59.99 3.17
C MET A 1 -35.51 -60.01 1.65
N ALA A 2 -35.42 -58.85 1.00
CA ALA A 2 -35.13 -58.69 -0.42
C ALA A 2 -34.56 -57.28 -0.61
N LYS A 3 -33.42 -57.20 -1.28
CA LYS A 3 -32.53 -56.04 -1.41
C LYS A 3 -32.96 -55.18 -2.60
N GLU A 4 -32.92 -53.85 -2.47
CA GLU A 4 -32.95 -52.94 -3.62
C GLU A 4 -31.51 -52.67 -4.12
N PRO A 5 -31.31 -52.48 -5.44
CA PRO A 5 -29.99 -52.25 -6.02
C PRO A 5 -29.55 -50.79 -5.85
N VAL A 6 -28.25 -50.59 -5.66
CA VAL A 6 -27.60 -49.27 -5.64
C VAL A 6 -27.27 -48.85 -7.08
N GLU A 7 -27.76 -47.68 -7.50
CA GLU A 7 -27.42 -47.06 -8.77
C GLU A 7 -26.01 -46.47 -8.72
N ASP A 8 -25.06 -47.14 -9.40
CA ASP A 8 -23.76 -46.58 -9.74
C ASP A 8 -23.96 -45.45 -10.76
N THR A 9 -23.79 -44.21 -10.32
CA THR A 9 -23.72 -43.05 -11.23
C THR A 9 -22.26 -42.79 -11.59
N ASP A 10 -21.88 -43.18 -12.81
CA ASP A 10 -20.56 -42.93 -13.39
C ASP A 10 -20.54 -41.54 -14.06
N PRO A 11 -19.72 -40.57 -13.63
CA PRO A 11 -19.73 -39.23 -14.19
C PRO A 11 -18.68 -39.12 -15.30
N SER A 12 -19.00 -39.53 -16.53
CA SER A 12 -18.18 -39.18 -17.70
C SER A 12 -18.94 -39.32 -19.02
N THR A 13 -19.45 -38.20 -19.56
CA THR A 13 -19.35 -37.79 -20.98
C THR A 13 -20.17 -36.53 -21.24
N LEU A 14 -19.58 -35.35 -21.04
CA LEU A 14 -20.10 -34.12 -21.64
C LEU A 14 -19.56 -34.00 -23.06
N SER A 15 -20.40 -34.32 -24.04
CA SER A 15 -20.14 -34.02 -25.45
C SER A 15 -20.42 -32.53 -25.69
N PHE A 16 -19.37 -31.74 -25.86
CA PHE A 16 -19.49 -30.35 -26.29
C PHE A 16 -19.28 -30.28 -27.80
N ASN A 17 -20.37 -30.06 -28.54
CA ASN A 17 -20.27 -29.55 -29.91
C ASN A 17 -19.95 -28.06 -29.84
N VAL A 18 -18.66 -27.71 -29.92
CA VAL A 18 -18.22 -26.32 -30.09
C VAL A 18 -18.27 -25.99 -31.57
N SER A 19 -19.19 -25.12 -31.96
CA SER A 19 -19.07 -24.42 -33.23
C SER A 19 -17.99 -23.35 -33.06
N ASP A 20 -16.75 -23.72 -33.38
CA ASP A 20 -15.60 -22.83 -33.35
C ASP A 20 -15.75 -21.75 -34.43
N LYS A 21 -16.15 -20.55 -34.01
CA LYS A 21 -16.04 -19.33 -34.80
C LYS A 21 -15.46 -18.21 -33.94
N TYR A 22 -14.21 -18.42 -33.51
CA TYR A 22 -13.36 -17.33 -33.02
C TYR A 22 -12.38 -16.94 -34.13
N PRO A 23 -12.10 -15.64 -34.34
CA PRO A 23 -11.07 -15.22 -35.27
C PRO A 23 -9.70 -15.64 -34.73
N ILE A 24 -9.02 -16.52 -35.48
CA ILE A 24 -7.63 -16.90 -35.22
C ILE A 24 -6.78 -15.68 -35.59
N GLN A 25 -6.03 -15.13 -34.64
CA GLN A 25 -4.98 -14.16 -34.96
C GLN A 25 -3.79 -14.94 -35.51
N ASP A 26 -3.39 -14.64 -36.75
CA ASP A 26 -2.17 -15.18 -37.35
C ASP A 26 -0.95 -14.74 -36.53
N THR A 27 -0.48 -15.58 -35.62
CA THR A 27 0.87 -15.49 -35.05
C THR A 27 1.87 -16.12 -36.02
N GLY A 28 2.04 -15.48 -37.18
CA GLY A 28 3.21 -15.70 -38.01
C GLY A 28 4.46 -15.30 -37.23
N LEU A 29 5.31 -16.29 -36.94
CA LEU A 29 6.59 -16.12 -36.24
C LEU A 29 7.44 -15.04 -36.96
N PRO A 30 7.80 -13.91 -36.33
CA PRO A 30 8.73 -12.99 -36.97
C PRO A 30 10.11 -13.65 -37.06
N LYS A 31 10.67 -13.60 -38.26
CA LYS A 31 12.05 -14.01 -38.58
C LYS A 31 13.00 -13.33 -37.60
N ALA A 32 13.91 -14.11 -37.01
CA ALA A 32 15.03 -13.60 -36.24
C ALA A 32 15.84 -12.63 -37.12
N GLU A 33 15.85 -11.36 -36.74
CA GLU A 33 16.84 -10.41 -37.22
C GLU A 33 17.97 -10.40 -36.20
N GLU A 34 19.16 -10.69 -36.70
CA GLU A 34 20.42 -10.86 -36.00
C GLU A 34 20.87 -9.51 -35.44
N CYS A 35 20.89 -9.37 -34.11
CA CYS A 35 21.45 -8.19 -33.45
C CYS A 35 22.93 -8.43 -33.12
N ASP A 36 23.82 -7.69 -33.77
CA ASP A 36 25.24 -7.58 -33.43
C ASP A 36 25.45 -6.98 -32.02
N PRO A 37 26.47 -7.41 -31.25
CA PRO A 37 26.73 -6.90 -29.91
C PRO A 37 27.49 -5.57 -29.96
N ILE A 38 26.82 -4.48 -29.58
CA ILE A 38 27.47 -3.20 -29.28
C ILE A 38 28.02 -3.27 -27.85
N THR A 39 29.35 -3.28 -27.75
CA THR A 39 30.12 -3.16 -26.51
C THR A 39 29.89 -1.78 -25.89
N LEU A 40 29.44 -1.73 -24.63
CA LEU A 40 29.47 -0.48 -23.86
C LEU A 40 30.00 -0.74 -22.45
N ASN A 41 31.09 -0.02 -22.17
CA ASN A 41 32.00 -0.14 -21.05
C ASN A 41 31.38 0.25 -19.70
N ASP A 42 31.67 -0.55 -18.66
CA ASP A 42 31.61 -0.18 -17.24
C ASP A 42 32.73 0.83 -16.90
N PRO A 43 32.53 1.78 -15.96
CA PRO A 43 33.63 2.38 -15.24
C PRO A 43 33.78 1.73 -13.86
N THR A 44 34.82 0.89 -13.75
CA THR A 44 35.45 0.49 -12.49
C THR A 44 36.19 1.68 -11.89
N ASN A 45 35.90 1.96 -10.61
CA ASN A 45 36.55 2.98 -9.80
C ASN A 45 37.77 2.34 -9.10
N SER A 46 38.98 2.89 -9.25
CA SER A 46 40.16 2.55 -8.42
C SER A 46 41.25 3.63 -8.52
N ASP A 47 41.37 4.40 -7.44
CA ASP A 47 42.56 4.73 -6.63
C ASP A 47 43.91 5.13 -7.27
N ALA A 48 44.43 6.30 -6.87
CA ALA A 48 45.84 6.54 -6.47
C ALA A 48 46.07 8.02 -6.01
N PRO A 49 47.11 8.32 -5.19
CA PRO A 49 47.11 9.37 -4.16
C PRO A 49 48.00 10.58 -4.47
N HIS A 50 47.87 11.67 -3.69
CA HIS A 50 48.97 12.63 -3.52
C HIS A 50 48.93 13.30 -2.15
N GLU A 51 50.07 13.23 -1.47
CA GLU A 51 50.36 13.76 -0.14
C GLU A 51 50.74 15.24 -0.18
N GLY A 52 50.58 15.91 0.96
CA GLY A 52 50.98 17.30 1.20
C GLY A 52 50.68 17.72 2.64
N GLU A 53 51.64 17.45 3.53
CA GLU A 53 51.80 17.97 4.90
C GLU A 53 51.71 19.53 4.89
N GLU A 54 51.35 20.30 5.93
CA GLU A 54 51.71 20.25 7.35
C GLU A 54 50.96 21.36 8.15
N ASN A 55 50.86 21.17 9.47
CA ASN A 55 50.88 22.15 10.58
C ASN A 55 49.76 23.19 10.81
N GLY A 56 49.16 23.11 12.02
CA GLY A 56 48.78 24.31 12.80
C GLY A 56 47.48 24.19 13.61
N PHE A 57 47.54 23.69 14.85
CA PHE A 57 46.51 23.97 15.85
C PHE A 57 46.51 25.48 16.20
N PRO A 58 45.33 26.07 16.49
CA PRO A 58 45.02 26.24 17.90
C PRO A 58 43.57 25.93 18.29
N ASP A 59 43.47 25.50 19.54
CA ASP A 59 42.34 25.47 20.45
C ASP A 59 41.39 26.68 20.33
N SER A 60 40.09 26.42 20.25
CA SER A 60 39.07 27.37 20.72
C SER A 60 37.81 26.62 21.16
N THR A 61 37.60 26.70 22.47
CA THR A 61 36.39 26.41 23.23
C THR A 61 35.10 26.90 22.54
N GLY A 62 34.04 26.08 22.55
CA GLY A 62 32.69 26.51 22.17
C GLY A 62 31.66 25.39 22.03
N GLU A 63 31.17 24.89 23.17
CA GLU A 63 29.88 24.24 23.49
C GLU A 63 29.22 23.17 22.56
N PRO A 64 28.59 22.13 23.15
CA PRO A 64 27.95 21.05 22.41
C PRO A 64 26.61 21.50 21.84
N LEU A 65 26.45 21.44 20.52
CA LEU A 65 25.14 21.56 19.87
C LEU A 65 24.34 20.28 20.15
N SER A 66 23.65 20.35 21.28
CA SER A 66 22.24 20.03 21.49
C SER A 66 21.71 18.80 20.75
N ASP A 67 21.58 17.73 21.53
CA ASP A 67 20.46 16.79 21.55
C ASP A 67 19.78 16.53 20.20
N ILE A 68 20.23 15.44 19.56
CA ILE A 68 19.30 14.49 18.94
C ILE A 68 18.35 14.03 20.05
N SER A 69 17.33 14.83 20.31
CA SER A 69 16.16 14.41 21.06
C SER A 69 15.51 13.33 20.20
N ARG A 70 15.84 12.08 20.53
CA ARG A 70 14.99 10.94 20.22
C ARG A 70 13.62 11.32 20.73
N GLY A 71 12.72 11.68 19.82
CA GLY A 71 11.34 12.00 20.15
C GLY A 71 10.71 10.78 20.80
N GLU A 72 10.78 10.72 22.13
CA GLU A 72 9.97 9.81 22.91
C GLU A 72 8.52 10.16 22.58
N SER A 73 7.82 9.22 21.93
CA SER A 73 6.40 9.36 21.68
C SER A 73 5.72 9.63 23.02
N CYS A 74 5.10 10.79 23.14
CA CYS A 74 4.25 11.12 24.26
C CYS A 74 3.26 9.96 24.49
N LYS A 75 3.18 9.46 25.73
CA LYS A 75 2.27 8.37 26.10
C LYS A 75 0.83 8.74 25.71
N GLU A 76 0.05 7.72 25.39
CA GLU A 76 -1.42 7.80 25.32
C GLU A 76 -1.88 8.49 26.62
N ASP A 77 -2.66 9.58 26.52
CA ASP A 77 -3.04 10.51 27.61
C ASP A 77 -2.07 11.65 27.98
N CYS A 78 -1.19 12.06 27.07
CA CYS A 78 -0.36 13.25 27.29
C CYS A 78 -1.17 14.56 27.11
N THR A 79 -1.32 15.34 28.18
CA THR A 79 -1.91 16.69 28.20
C THR A 79 -0.98 17.78 27.65
N CYS A 80 0.00 17.41 26.82
CA CYS A 80 0.89 18.38 26.22
C CYS A 80 0.15 19.20 25.14
N SER A 81 0.36 20.53 25.14
CA SER A 81 -0.28 21.43 24.17
C SER A 81 0.00 21.02 22.71
N ALA A 82 1.19 20.45 22.44
CA ALA A 82 1.58 19.91 21.14
C ALA A 82 0.85 18.59 20.77
N CYS A 83 0.57 17.72 21.75
CA CYS A 83 -0.10 16.42 21.57
C CYS A 83 -1.55 16.62 21.17
N SER A 84 -2.18 17.64 21.76
CA SER A 84 -3.53 18.07 21.47
C SER A 84 -3.71 18.54 20.02
N LEU A 85 -2.68 19.10 19.38
CA LEU A 85 -2.75 19.71 18.05
C LEU A 85 -2.35 18.77 16.90
N ARG A 86 -2.02 17.52 17.17
CA ARG A 86 -1.58 16.59 16.12
C ARG A 86 -2.74 16.30 15.16
N ALA A 87 -2.45 16.35 13.86
CA ALA A 87 -3.41 15.93 12.85
C ALA A 87 -3.74 14.43 13.04
N PRO A 88 -5.00 14.01 12.84
CA PRO A 88 -5.37 12.60 12.98
C PRO A 88 -4.58 11.76 11.98
N THR A 89 -4.06 10.65 12.46
CA THR A 89 -3.28 9.64 11.73
C THR A 89 -4.14 8.43 11.37
N ILE A 90 -3.66 7.61 10.44
CA ILE A 90 -4.37 6.38 10.06
C ILE A 90 -4.46 5.41 11.24
N SER A 91 -3.50 5.42 12.17
CA SER A 91 -3.62 4.71 13.44
C SER A 91 -4.83 5.14 14.27
N ASP A 92 -5.12 6.44 14.34
CA ASP A 92 -6.30 6.93 15.07
C ASP A 92 -7.60 6.42 14.42
N LEU A 93 -7.64 6.29 13.09
CA LEU A 93 -8.75 5.66 12.36
C LEU A 93 -8.88 4.16 12.67
N LEU A 94 -7.75 3.45 12.74
CA LEU A 94 -7.73 2.00 12.99
C LEU A 94 -8.24 1.62 14.39
N ASN A 95 -8.28 2.57 15.33
CA ASN A 95 -8.85 2.39 16.66
C ASN A 95 -10.38 2.50 16.68
N ASP A 96 -11.01 3.03 15.63
CA ASP A 96 -12.47 3.13 15.50
C ASP A 96 -13.00 2.01 14.60
N GLN A 97 -13.54 0.97 15.24
CA GLN A 97 -14.00 -0.24 14.54
C GLN A 97 -15.19 0.04 13.61
N ASP A 98 -16.10 0.95 13.99
CA ASP A 98 -17.28 1.27 13.19
C ASP A 98 -16.88 2.02 11.91
N LEU A 99 -15.99 3.00 12.02
CA LEU A 99 -15.45 3.70 10.84
C LEU A 99 -14.65 2.74 9.96
N LEU A 100 -13.84 1.88 10.56
CA LEU A 100 -13.04 0.89 9.85
C LEU A 100 -13.93 -0.08 9.06
N ASP A 101 -15.01 -0.60 9.65
CA ASP A 101 -15.93 -1.51 8.98
C ASP A 101 -16.65 -0.84 7.80
N VAL A 102 -17.06 0.41 7.96
CA VAL A 102 -17.65 1.18 6.85
C VAL A 102 -16.65 1.36 5.72
N ILE A 103 -15.38 1.66 6.03
CA ILE A 103 -14.33 1.82 5.02
C ILE A 103 -14.04 0.49 4.31
N ARG A 104 -13.96 -0.61 5.05
CA ARG A 104 -13.77 -1.97 4.48
C ARG A 104 -14.90 -2.33 3.52
N ILE A 105 -16.15 -2.14 3.92
CA ILE A 105 -17.33 -2.37 3.05
C ILE A 105 -17.23 -1.54 1.76
N LYS A 106 -16.70 -0.33 1.83
CA LYS A 106 -16.58 0.59 0.68
C LYS A 106 -15.40 0.31 -0.22
N LEU A 107 -14.31 -0.26 0.30
CA LEU A 107 -13.04 -0.38 -0.41
C LEU A 107 -12.65 -1.81 -0.75
N ASP A 108 -13.09 -2.83 0.00
CA ASP A 108 -12.75 -4.24 -0.25
C ASP A 108 -13.34 -4.81 -1.55
N PRO A 109 -14.61 -4.54 -1.92
CA PRO A 109 -15.19 -5.14 -3.12
C PRO A 109 -14.44 -4.77 -4.42
N TYR A 110 -14.26 -5.77 -5.30
CA TYR A 110 -13.76 -5.53 -6.64
C TYR A 110 -14.90 -5.07 -7.54
N HIS A 111 -14.93 -3.78 -7.89
CA HIS A 111 -15.90 -3.22 -8.81
C HIS A 111 -15.17 -2.48 -9.94
N PRO A 112 -15.38 -2.84 -11.22
CA PRO A 112 -14.56 -2.36 -12.32
C PRO A 112 -14.61 -0.83 -12.54
N THR A 113 -15.70 -0.19 -12.15
CA THR A 113 -15.88 1.28 -12.31
C THR A 113 -15.57 2.09 -11.05
N VAL A 114 -15.32 1.43 -9.91
CA VAL A 114 -15.09 2.11 -8.63
C VAL A 114 -13.67 1.84 -8.17
N LYS A 115 -12.95 2.91 -7.84
CA LYS A 115 -11.57 2.84 -7.35
C LYS A 115 -11.55 2.25 -5.93
N ASN A 116 -11.09 1.01 -5.82
CA ASN A 116 -11.08 0.20 -4.60
C ASN A 116 -9.71 0.23 -3.88
N TRP A 117 -9.56 -0.59 -2.84
CA TRP A 117 -8.31 -0.73 -2.07
C TRP A 117 -7.07 -0.93 -2.94
N ARG A 118 -7.17 -1.71 -4.02
CA ARG A 118 -6.05 -2.03 -4.92
C ARG A 118 -5.55 -0.78 -5.65
N ASN A 119 -6.49 0.07 -6.09
CA ASN A 119 -6.15 1.35 -6.71
C ASN A 119 -5.47 2.28 -5.70
N PHE A 120 -5.97 2.30 -4.46
CA PHE A 120 -5.42 3.13 -3.40
C PHE A 120 -3.99 2.71 -3.05
N ALA A 121 -3.79 1.41 -2.79
CA ALA A 121 -2.50 0.83 -2.47
C ALA A 121 -1.48 1.02 -3.61
N SER A 122 -1.89 0.77 -4.85
CA SER A 122 -1.05 1.01 -6.03
C SER A 122 -0.60 2.47 -6.13
N LYS A 123 -1.52 3.42 -5.91
CA LYS A 123 -1.20 4.86 -5.97
C LYS A 123 -0.26 5.32 -4.86
N TRP A 124 -0.27 4.63 -3.72
CA TRP A 124 0.65 4.85 -2.62
C TRP A 124 1.97 4.06 -2.73
N GLY A 125 2.21 3.43 -3.88
CA GLY A 125 3.50 2.81 -4.19
C GLY A 125 3.63 1.36 -3.73
N MET A 126 2.53 0.69 -3.38
CA MET A 126 2.56 -0.75 -3.13
C MET A 126 2.87 -1.49 -4.44
N PRO A 127 3.90 -2.34 -4.48
CA PRO A 127 4.30 -3.03 -5.70
C PRO A 127 3.27 -4.10 -6.08
N TYR A 128 3.26 -4.49 -7.35
CA TYR A 128 2.21 -5.33 -7.92
C TYR A 128 2.11 -6.72 -7.27
N ASP A 129 3.25 -7.33 -6.97
CA ASP A 129 3.37 -8.59 -6.25
C ASP A 129 2.74 -8.52 -4.86
N GLU A 130 2.97 -7.43 -4.11
CA GLU A 130 2.30 -7.20 -2.82
C GLU A 130 0.79 -7.01 -2.96
N LEU A 131 0.33 -6.34 -4.02
CA LEU A 131 -1.11 -6.22 -4.29
C LEU A 131 -1.73 -7.60 -4.53
N CYS A 132 -1.08 -8.44 -5.35
CA CYS A 132 -1.54 -9.81 -5.58
C CYS A 132 -1.50 -10.66 -4.31
N PHE A 133 -0.47 -10.48 -3.47
CA PHE A 133 -0.39 -11.15 -2.17
C PHE A 133 -1.57 -10.81 -1.27
N LEU A 134 -1.95 -9.53 -1.16
CA LEU A 134 -3.10 -9.12 -0.34
C LEU A 134 -4.44 -9.66 -0.87
N GLU A 135 -4.60 -9.74 -2.19
CA GLU A 135 -5.82 -10.24 -2.83
C GLU A 135 -6.08 -11.73 -2.54
N GLN A 136 -5.03 -12.51 -2.31
CA GLN A 136 -5.13 -13.95 -2.04
C GLN A 136 -5.42 -14.28 -0.57
N ARG A 137 -5.42 -13.27 0.31
CA ARG A 137 -5.58 -13.49 1.76
C ARG A 137 -7.04 -13.45 2.19
N PRO A 138 -7.40 -14.19 3.24
CA PRO A 138 -8.74 -14.12 3.83
C PRO A 138 -8.96 -12.83 4.65
N GLN A 139 -7.89 -12.09 4.96
CA GLN A 139 -7.99 -10.80 5.65
C GLN A 139 -8.46 -9.70 4.70
N SER A 140 -9.08 -8.66 5.26
CA SER A 140 -9.45 -7.46 4.49
C SER A 140 -8.20 -6.80 3.91
N PRO A 141 -8.07 -6.69 2.57
CA PRO A 141 -6.91 -6.03 1.96
C PRO A 141 -6.90 -4.52 2.24
N THR A 142 -8.07 -3.90 2.48
CA THR A 142 -8.15 -2.51 2.96
C THR A 142 -7.50 -2.35 4.33
N LEU A 143 -7.73 -3.29 5.26
CA LEU A 143 -7.14 -3.23 6.59
C LEU A 143 -5.61 -3.29 6.53
N GLU A 144 -5.06 -4.24 5.76
CA GLU A 144 -3.61 -4.38 5.58
C GLU A 144 -2.99 -3.14 4.93
N PHE A 145 -3.65 -2.56 3.92
CA PHE A 145 -3.24 -1.31 3.32
C PHE A 145 -3.18 -0.16 4.35
N LEU A 146 -4.19 -0.03 5.21
CA LEU A 146 -4.22 1.01 6.25
C LEU A 146 -3.16 0.77 7.32
N LEU A 147 -2.98 -0.48 7.79
CA LEU A 147 -1.98 -0.85 8.80
C LEU A 147 -0.55 -0.48 8.35
N ARG A 148 -0.20 -0.81 7.11
CA ARG A 148 1.11 -0.47 6.50
C ARG A 148 1.35 1.03 6.41
N ASN A 149 0.29 1.84 6.44
CA ASN A 149 0.35 3.29 6.37
C ASN A 149 -0.10 3.98 7.67
N SER A 150 -0.16 3.25 8.79
CA SER A 150 -0.68 3.72 10.08
C SER A 150 -0.11 5.07 10.54
N GLN A 151 1.18 5.31 10.27
CA GLN A 151 1.88 6.54 10.66
C GLN A 151 1.59 7.76 9.77
N ARG A 152 0.95 7.56 8.61
CA ARG A 152 0.60 8.67 7.71
C ARG A 152 -0.59 9.46 8.26
N PRO A 153 -0.66 10.77 8.02
CA PRO A 153 -1.82 11.57 8.38
C PRO A 153 -3.03 11.18 7.52
N VAL A 154 -4.23 11.19 8.12
CA VAL A 154 -5.50 10.91 7.41
C VAL A 154 -5.72 11.89 6.26
N GLY A 155 -5.18 13.11 6.35
CA GLY A 155 -5.24 14.10 5.27
C GLY A 155 -4.73 13.57 3.93
N GLN A 156 -3.66 12.76 3.91
CA GLN A 156 -3.16 12.13 2.68
C GLN A 156 -4.14 11.08 2.13
N LEU A 157 -4.82 10.33 3.01
CA LEU A 157 -5.86 9.38 2.60
C LEU A 157 -7.07 10.12 2.00
N MET A 158 -7.41 11.29 2.54
CA MET A 158 -8.46 12.14 1.99
C MET A 158 -8.09 12.73 0.62
N GLU A 159 -6.84 13.12 0.40
CA GLU A 159 -6.35 13.52 -0.93
C GLU A 159 -6.53 12.41 -1.96
N LEU A 160 -6.25 11.17 -1.57
CA LEU A 160 -6.45 10.00 -2.43
C LEU A 160 -7.95 9.77 -2.73
N CYS A 161 -8.81 9.98 -1.73
CA CYS A 161 -10.26 9.95 -1.94
C CYS A 161 -10.69 11.01 -2.96
N ARG A 162 -10.18 12.25 -2.86
CA ARG A 162 -10.48 13.33 -3.81
C ARG A 162 -9.98 13.01 -5.22
N LEU A 163 -8.76 12.50 -5.34
CA LEU A 163 -8.15 12.09 -6.61
C LEU A 163 -9.02 11.06 -7.34
N TYR A 164 -9.56 10.09 -6.60
CA TYR A 164 -10.40 9.04 -7.16
C TYR A 164 -11.91 9.33 -7.08
N HIS A 165 -12.28 10.56 -6.72
CA HIS A 165 -13.67 10.99 -6.55
C HIS A 165 -14.50 10.07 -5.61
N ARG A 166 -13.84 9.45 -4.63
CA ARG A 166 -14.44 8.61 -3.58
C ARG A 166 -14.97 9.46 -2.43
N ALA A 167 -15.93 10.33 -2.74
CA ALA A 167 -16.60 11.19 -1.75
C ALA A 167 -17.32 10.38 -0.66
N ASP A 168 -17.70 9.14 -0.95
CA ASP A 168 -18.34 8.23 -0.02
C ASP A 168 -17.40 7.73 1.08
N VAL A 169 -16.09 7.64 0.81
CA VAL A 169 -15.04 7.31 1.79
C VAL A 169 -14.56 8.58 2.48
N GLU A 170 -14.36 9.68 1.73
CA GLU A 170 -13.96 10.98 2.29
C GLU A 170 -14.93 11.47 3.38
N LYS A 171 -16.24 11.31 3.17
CA LYS A 171 -17.27 11.64 4.18
C LYS A 171 -17.12 10.83 5.47
N VAL A 172 -16.65 9.59 5.40
CA VAL A 172 -16.42 8.75 6.58
C VAL A 172 -15.18 9.25 7.33
N LEU A 173 -14.11 9.56 6.60
CA LEU A 173 -12.87 10.11 7.17
C LEU A 173 -13.07 11.49 7.81
N HIS A 174 -13.96 12.33 7.26
CA HIS A 174 -14.31 13.61 7.87
C HIS A 174 -14.96 13.46 9.25
N ARG A 175 -15.69 12.36 9.53
CA ARG A 175 -16.28 12.13 10.86
C ARG A 175 -15.21 11.98 11.92
N LEU A 176 -14.11 11.28 11.59
CA LEU A 176 -12.95 11.15 12.48
C LEU A 176 -12.36 12.53 12.85
N SER A 177 -12.31 13.47 11.89
CA SER A 177 -11.78 14.82 12.11
C SER A 177 -12.69 15.66 13.03
N VAL A 178 -14.01 15.46 12.94
CA VAL A 178 -14.98 16.17 13.80
C VAL A 178 -14.98 15.56 15.21
N PHE A 179 -14.93 14.23 15.34
CA PHE A 179 -14.87 13.55 16.63
C PHE A 179 -13.61 13.90 17.42
N THR A 180 -12.44 13.96 16.77
CA THR A 180 -11.19 14.38 17.42
C THR A 180 -11.24 15.84 17.90
N HIS A 181 -11.98 16.71 17.22
CA HIS A 181 -12.20 18.08 17.68
C HIS A 181 -13.20 18.18 18.85
N GLU A 182 -14.27 17.38 18.87
CA GLU A 182 -15.26 17.41 19.98
C GLU A 182 -14.71 16.84 21.30
N ILE A 183 -13.90 15.78 21.25
CA ILE A 183 -13.25 15.22 22.45
C ILE A 183 -12.28 16.24 23.07
N LYS A 184 -11.71 17.13 22.25
CA LYS A 184 -10.77 18.17 22.71
C LYS A 184 -11.45 19.38 23.37
N LEU A 185 -12.79 19.49 23.30
CA LEU A 185 -13.57 20.61 23.83
C LEU A 185 -14.39 20.24 25.09
N ARG A 186 -14.30 19.00 25.56
CA ARG A 186 -14.86 18.55 26.86
C ARG A 186 -13.74 18.28 27.85
#